data_AF-A0A177MUG1-F1
#
_entry.id   AF-A0A177MUG1-F1
#
_cell.length_a   1.000
_cell.length_b   1.000
_cell.length_c   1.000
_cell.angle_alpha   90.00
_cell.angle_beta   90.00
_cell.angle_gamma   90.00
#
_symmetry.space_group_name_H-M   'P 1'
#
loop_
_entity.id
_entity.type
_entity.pdbx_description
1 polymer ?
#
loop_
_entity_poly.entity_id
_entity_poly.type
_entity_poly.pdbx_seq_one_letter_code
_entity_poly.pdbx_strand_id
1 'polypeptide(L)' 'MVFERVAVVGWIGSVLGLAGSFLLALNTSYSGYGFVAFLASNCAWLYHGTKTQTWALVVMQLGFTVTSFLGLRNWFF' A
#
# COMPACT_ATOMS: atom_id res chain seq x y z
N MET A 1 -17.83 -14.62 9.02
CA MET A 1 -17.03 -13.59 9.73
C MET A 1 -15.64 -13.35 9.16
N VAL A 2 -14.80 -14.37 8.87
CA VAL A 2 -13.42 -14.14 8.38
C VAL A 2 -13.38 -13.49 6.99
N PHE A 3 -14.21 -13.95 6.05
CA PHE A 3 -14.29 -13.40 4.69
C PHE A 3 -14.65 -11.90 4.64
N GLU A 4 -15.60 -11.48 5.48
CA GLU A 4 -16.03 -10.09 5.57
C GLU A 4 -14.91 -9.16 6.06
N ARG A 5 -14.13 -9.61 7.05
CA ARG A 5 -12.95 -8.88 7.55
C ARG A 5 -11.88 -8.74 6.47
N VAL A 6 -11.63 -9.79 5.69
CA VAL A 6 -10.66 -9.76 4.58
C VAL A 6 -11.11 -8.75 3.53
N ALA A 7 -12.40 -8.74 3.16
CA ALA A 7 -12.95 -7.78 2.21
C ALA A 7 -12.79 -6.33 2.69
N VAL A 8 -13.11 -6.04 3.96
CA VAL A 8 -12.95 -4.69 4.55
C VAL A 8 -11.48 -4.25 4.51
N VAL A 9 -10.54 -5.14 4.82
CA VAL A 9 -9.09 -4.83 4.72
C VAL A 9 -8.67 -4.55 3.28
N GLY A 10 -9.22 -5.28 2.30
CA GLY A 10 -8.97 -5.01 0.88
C GLY A 10 -9.47 -3.63 0.44
N TRP A 11 -10.66 -3.23 0.89
CA TRP A 11 -11.22 -1.90 0.64
C TRP A 11 -10.38 -0.78 1.27
N ILE A 12 -9.98 -0.95 2.53
CA ILE A 12 -9.09 0.01 3.22
C ILE A 12 -7.76 0.12 2.47
N GLY A 13 -7.16 -1.01 2.09
CA GLY A 13 -5.93 -1.04 1.29
C GLY A 13 -6.09 -0.32 -0.04
N SER A 14 -7.23 -0.49 -0.72
CA SER A 14 -7.53 0.17 -1.99
C SER A 14 -7.64 1.68 -1.85
N VAL A 15 -8.38 2.17 -0.84
CA VAL A 15 -8.53 3.60 -0.57
C VAL A 15 -7.19 4.24 -0.19
N LEU A 16 -6.39 3.59 0.66
CA LEU A 16 -5.05 4.06 1.01
C LEU A 16 -4.11 4.09 -0.20
N GLY A 17 -4.19 3.09 -1.08
CA GLY A 17 -3.39 3.05 -2.31
C GLY A 17 -3.73 4.18 -3.27
N LEU A 18 -5.03 4.48 -3.44
CA LEU A 18 -5.50 5.62 -4.24
C LEU A 18 -5.13 6.96 -3.61
N ALA A 19 -5.25 7.10 -2.29
CA ALA A 19 -4.83 8.32 -1.60
C ALA A 19 -3.32 8.54 -1.75
N GLY A 20 -2.52 7.48 -1.61
CA GLY A 20 -1.07 7.51 -1.81
C GLY A 20 -0.67 7.90 -3.23
N SER A 21 -1.32 7.32 -4.25
CA SER A 21 -1.06 7.69 -5.65
C SER A 21 -1.45 9.13 -5.94
N PHE A 22 -2.57 9.60 -5.38
CA PHE A 22 -3.02 10.98 -5.52
C PHE A 22 -2.03 11.97 -4.87
N LEU A 23 -1.56 11.70 -3.65
CA LEU A 23 -0.54 12.49 -2.96
C LEU A 23 0.78 12.56 -3.74
N LEU A 24 1.21 11.45 -4.36
CA LEU A 24 2.39 11.44 -5.23
C LEU A 24 2.15 12.27 -6.50
N ALA A 25 0.98 12.15 -7.12
CA ALA A 25 0.63 12.87 -8.35
C ALA A 25 0.55 14.39 -8.15
N LEU A 26 0.21 14.87 -6.96
CA LEU A 26 0.17 16.29 -6.62
C LEU A 26 1.56 16.98 -6.64
N ASN A 27 2.65 16.20 -6.69
CA ASN A 27 4.05 16.68 -6.81
C ASN A 27 4.36 17.90 -5.92
N THR A 28 3.93 17.85 -4.67
CA THR A 28 4.02 18.94 -3.72
C THR A 28 5.03 18.60 -2.63
N SER A 29 5.43 19.57 -1.81
CA SER A 29 6.24 19.38 -0.59
C SER A 29 5.59 18.48 0.47
N TYR A 30 4.55 17.70 0.15
CA TYR A 30 3.95 16.65 0.97
C TYR A 30 3.86 15.31 0.23
N SER A 31 4.34 15.21 -1.01
CA SER A 31 4.23 13.98 -1.81
C SER A 31 4.99 12.79 -1.19
N GLY A 32 5.96 13.03 -0.31
CA GLY A 32 6.61 11.97 0.48
C GLY A 32 5.65 11.19 1.38
N TYR A 33 4.57 11.82 1.86
CA TYR A 33 3.54 11.16 2.66
C TYR A 33 2.73 10.14 1.85
N GLY A 34 2.72 10.23 0.51
CA GLY A 34 2.08 9.22 -0.33
C GLY A 34 2.78 7.86 -0.24
N PHE A 35 4.10 7.82 -0.02
CA PHE A 35 4.83 6.57 0.24
C PHE A 35 4.44 5.93 1.59
N VAL A 36 4.10 6.74 2.60
CA VAL A 36 3.56 6.25 3.87
C VAL A 36 2.18 5.62 3.67
N ALA A 37 1.32 6.27 2.88
CA ALA A 37 0.01 5.71 2.51
C ALA A 37 0.15 4.40 1.71
N PHE A 38 1.11 4.31 0.80
CA PHE A 38 1.44 3.07 0.10
C PHE A 38 1.91 1.96 1.03
N LEU A 39 2.77 2.26 2.02
CA LEU A 39 3.17 1.26 3.02
C LEU A 39 1.98 0.69 3.80
N ALA A 40 1.06 1.57 4.24
CA ALA A 40 -0.16 1.14 4.91
C ALA A 40 -1.06 0.29 4.00
N SER A 41 -1.19 0.68 2.73
CA SER A 41 -1.93 -0.07 1.70
C SER A 41 -1.32 -1.45 1.44
N ASN A 42 0.01 -1.53 1.29
CA ASN A 42 0.72 -2.78 1.02
C ASN A 42 0.57 -3.77 2.17
N CYS A 43 0.61 -3.30 3.43
CA CYS A 43 0.33 -4.14 4.60
C CYS A 43 -1.09 -4.74 4.57
N ALA A 44 -2.09 -3.94 4.22
CA ALA A 44 -3.47 -4.41 4.09
C ALA A 44 -3.60 -5.45 2.97
N TRP A 45 -2.98 -5.21 1.82
CA TRP A 45 -3.01 -6.14 0.70
C TRP A 45 -2.17 -7.41 0.92
N LEU A 46 -1.07 -7.36 1.68
CA LEU A 46 -0.33 -8.54 2.11
C LEU A 46 -1.18 -9.44 3.01
N TYR A 47 -1.90 -8.84 3.97
CA TYR A 47 -2.84 -9.58 4.81
C TYR A 47 -3.98 -10.19 3.96
N HIS A 48 -4.53 -9.42 3.02
CA HIS A 48 -5.56 -9.92 2.12
C HIS A 48 -5.06 -11.08 1.26
N GLY A 49 -3.92 -10.91 0.57
CA GLY A 49 -3.35 -11.90 -0.34
C GLY A 49 -2.93 -13.20 0.35
N THR A 50 -2.42 -13.13 1.59
CA THR A 50 -2.11 -14.33 2.38
C THR A 50 -3.37 -15.08 2.81
N LYS A 51 -4.47 -14.37 3.11
CA LYS A 51 -5.76 -14.99 3.47
C LYS A 51 -6.52 -15.55 2.27
N THR A 52 -6.40 -14.94 1.09
CA THR A 52 -7.01 -15.44 -0.15
C THR A 52 -6.11 -16.37 -0.95
N GLN A 53 -4.94 -16.73 -0.41
CA GLN A 53 -3.89 -17.55 -1.05
C GLN A 53 -3.48 -17.03 -2.44
N THR A 54 -3.58 -15.73 -2.65
CA THR A 54 -3.23 -15.06 -3.91
C THR A 54 -1.76 -14.65 -3.86
N TRP A 55 -0.86 -15.62 -4.01
CA TRP A 55 0.59 -15.41 -3.84
C TRP A 55 1.19 -14.40 -4.83
N ALA A 56 0.65 -14.30 -6.05
CA ALA A 56 1.06 -13.28 -7.02
C ALA A 56 0.87 -11.85 -6.46
N LEU A 57 -0.24 -11.62 -5.77
CA LEU A 57 -0.54 -10.34 -5.12
C LEU A 57 0.41 -10.08 -3.95
N VAL A 58 0.73 -11.11 -3.16
CA VAL A 58 1.71 -11.01 -2.05
C VAL A 58 3.09 -10.59 -2.57
N VAL A 59 3.60 -11.25 -3.62
CA VAL A 59 4.90 -10.92 -4.22
C VAL A 59 4.92 -9.49 -4.74
N MET A 60 3.85 -9.07 -5.43
CA MET A 60 3.72 -7.70 -5.92
C MET A 60 3.79 -6.69 -4.77
N GLN A 61 3.08 -6.95 -3.66
CA GLN A 61 3.08 -6.04 -2.52
C GLN A 61 4.38 -6.01 -1.73
N LEU A 62 5.16 -7.09 -1.74
CA LEU A 62 6.54 -7.04 -1.24
C LEU A 62 7.40 -6.12 -2.11
N GLY A 63 7.29 -6.22 -3.44
CA GLY A 63 7.97 -5.33 -4.37
C GLY A 63 7.60 -3.86 -4.14
N PHE A 64 6.30 -3.56 -4.03
CA PHE A 64 5.83 -2.20 -3.75
C PHE A 64 6.19 -1.70 -2.36
N THR A 65 6.36 -2.59 -1.38
CA THR A 65 6.87 -2.22 -0.06
C THR A 65 8.31 -1.72 -0.16
N VAL A 66 9.17 -2.44 -0.90
CA VAL A 66 10.56 -2.03 -1.14
C VAL A 66 10.62 -0.69 -1.87
N THR A 67 9.85 -0.50 -2.95
CA THR A 67 9.85 0.77 -3.68
C THR A 67 9.28 1.91 -2.83
N SER A 68 8.29 1.65 -1.97
CA SER A 68 7.76 2.65 -1.04
C SER A 68 8.80 3.07 0.01
N PHE A 69 9.60 2.13 0.53
CA PHE A 69 10.72 2.47 1.41
C PHE A 69 11.79 3.29 0.69
N LEU A 70 12.14 2.94 -0.55
CA LEU A 70 13.10 3.71 -1.36
C LEU A 70 12.58 5.13 -1.65
N GLY A 71 11.31 5.27 -2.00
CA GLY A 71 10.65 6.55 -2.21
C GLY A 71 10.61 7.40 -0.95
N LEU A 72 10.30 6.79 0.20
CA LEU A 72 10.35 7.46 1.50
C LEU A 72 11.76 7.95 1.81
N ARG A 73 12.78 7.10 1.61
CA ARG A 73 14.18 7.48 1.82
C ARG A 73 14.60 8.65 0.92
N ASN A 74 14.32 8.59 -0.38
CA ASN A 74 14.70 9.63 -1.33
C ASN A 74 14.03 10.99 -1.07
N TRP A 75 12.91 10.98 -0.33
CA TRP A 75 12.15 12.18 -0.09
C TRP A 75 12.45 12.83 1.27
N PHE A 76 12.79 12.02 2.28
CA PHE A 76 13.11 12.52 3.63
C PHE A 76 14.62 12.63 3.93
N PHE A 77 15.49 11.94 3.19
CA PHE A 77 16.96 11.96 3.35
C PHE A 77 17.65 12.37 2.06
#